data_AF-A0A562BRW8-F1
#
_entry.id   AF-A0A562BRW8-F1
#
_cell.length_a   1.000
_cell.length_b   1.000
_cell.length_c   1.000
_cell.angle_alpha   90.00
_cell.angle_beta   90.00
_cell.angle_gamma   90.00
#
_symmetry.space_group_name_H-M   'P 1'
#
loop_
_entity.id
_entity.type
_entity.pdbx_description
1 polymer ?
#
loop_
_entity_poly.entity_id
_entity_poly.type
_entity_poly.pdbx_seq_one_letter_code
_entity_poly.pdbx_strand_id
1 'polypeptide(L)' 'MDDAHAAGLQVMPWTYRPENRFLPPRLRDGPPAVRNEAGAIRQLVEHLDAGIDGLFADDPAVAARAVAAHAARSL' A
#
# COMPACT_ATOMS: atom_id res chain seq x y z
N MET A 1 10.63 7.28 -8.61
CA MET A 1 9.39 8.08 -8.61
C MET A 1 9.67 9.39 -9.30
N ASP A 2 10.69 10.11 -8.82
CA ASP A 2 11.18 11.38 -9.37
C ASP A 2 11.34 11.39 -10.89
N ASP A 3 12.00 10.38 -11.49
CA ASP A 3 12.15 10.31 -12.95
C ASP A 3 10.82 10.22 -13.70
N ALA A 4 9.87 9.45 -13.17
CA ALA A 4 8.55 9.29 -13.78
C ALA A 4 7.74 10.58 -13.67
N HIS A 5 7.75 11.21 -12.48
CA HIS A 5 7.09 12.49 -12.26
C HIS A 5 7.72 13.62 -13.09
N ALA A 6 9.05 13.64 -13.23
CA ALA A 6 9.76 14.60 -14.09
C ALA A 6 9.38 14.44 -15.58
N ALA A 7 9.01 13.23 -16.00
CA ALA A 7 8.47 12.94 -17.32
C ALA A 7 6.94 13.17 -17.44
N GLY A 8 6.27 13.62 -16.38
CA GLY A 8 4.81 13.81 -16.36
C GLY A 8 3.99 12.52 -16.30
N LEU A 9 4.60 11.40 -15.87
CA LEU A 9 3.95 10.09 -15.77
C LEU A 9 3.45 9.82 -14.36
N GLN A 10 2.31 9.13 -14.25
CA GLN A 10 1.78 8.62 -12.98
C GLN A 10 2.38 7.24 -12.64
N VAL A 11 2.59 6.99 -11.35
CA VAL A 11 3.10 5.72 -10.82
C VAL A 11 2.00 5.01 -10.03
N MET A 12 1.56 3.85 -10.53
CA MET A 12 0.51 3.03 -9.93
C MET A 12 0.93 1.57 -9.76
N PRO A 13 1.40 1.14 -8.58
CA PRO A 13 1.80 -0.25 -8.35
C PRO A 13 0.61 -1.23 -8.36
N TRP A 14 0.89 -2.47 -8.80
CA TRP A 14 -0.06 -3.58 -8.84
C TRP A 14 0.64 -4.92 -8.51
N THR A 15 0.03 -5.93 -7.88
CA THR A 15 -1.22 -5.92 -7.08
C THR A 15 -0.89 -6.01 -5.59
N TYR A 16 -1.55 -5.21 -4.76
CA TYR A 16 -1.44 -5.32 -3.30
C TYR A 16 -2.35 -6.42 -2.76
N ARG A 17 -1.82 -7.18 -1.81
CA ARG A 17 -2.51 -8.31 -1.21
C ARG A 17 -2.30 -8.38 0.30
N PRO A 18 -3.31 -8.74 1.09
CA PRO A 18 -3.23 -8.65 2.54
C PRO A 18 -2.59 -9.88 3.22
N GLU A 19 -2.13 -10.91 2.51
CA GLU A 19 -1.47 -12.06 3.14
C GLU A 19 0.00 -11.79 3.48
N ASN A 20 0.47 -12.30 4.62
CA ASN A 20 1.83 -12.08 5.13
C ASN A 20 2.94 -12.33 4.10
N ARG A 21 2.80 -13.34 3.23
CA ARG A 21 3.81 -13.63 2.20
C ARG A 21 4.09 -12.46 1.25
N PHE A 22 3.09 -11.60 1.01
CA PHE A 22 3.18 -10.46 0.09
C PHE A 22 3.65 -9.17 0.77
N LEU A 23 3.62 -9.14 2.11
CA LEU A 23 4.06 -7.98 2.87
C LEU A 23 5.59 -7.91 2.94
N PRO A 24 6.18 -6.71 3.11
CA PRO A 24 7.57 -6.55 3.53
C PRO A 24 7.84 -7.33 4.82
N PRO A 25 9.00 -7.98 5.00
CA PRO A 25 9.29 -8.81 6.18
C PRO A 25 9.00 -8.14 7.53
N ARG A 26 9.27 -6.83 7.66
CA ARG A 26 9.03 -6.05 8.89
C ARG A 26 7.55 -5.85 9.25
N LEU A 27 6.65 -6.12 8.31
CA LEU A 27 5.19 -5.97 8.49
C LEU A 27 4.48 -7.31 8.58
N ARG A 28 5.20 -8.43 8.49
CA ARG A 28 4.65 -9.77 8.61
C ARG A 28 4.42 -10.11 10.08
N ASP A 29 3.28 -10.70 10.36
CA ASP A 29 2.97 -11.26 11.67
C ASP A 29 2.22 -12.58 11.51
N GLY A 30 2.88 -13.67 11.88
CA GLY A 30 2.36 -15.03 11.73
C GLY A 30 2.64 -15.71 10.37
N PRO A 31 1.96 -16.83 10.07
CA PRO A 31 2.27 -17.69 8.93
C PRO A 31 2.06 -17.03 7.55
N PRO A 32 2.77 -17.48 6.49
CA PRO A 32 2.74 -16.83 5.17
C PRO A 32 1.37 -16.76 4.47
N ALA A 33 0.47 -17.69 4.78
CA ALA A 33 -0.88 -17.74 4.21
C ALA A 33 -1.91 -16.91 4.99
N VAL A 34 -1.57 -16.46 6.19
CA VAL A 34 -2.50 -15.72 7.04
C VAL A 34 -2.65 -14.29 6.52
N ARG A 35 -3.91 -13.84 6.50
CA ARG A 35 -4.26 -12.44 6.20
C ARG A 35 -3.84 -11.54 7.36
N ASN A 36 -3.22 -10.42 7.03
CA ASN A 36 -2.73 -9.39 7.93
C ASN A 36 -3.06 -8.01 7.34
N GLU A 37 -4.29 -7.56 7.59
CA GLU A 37 -4.78 -6.27 7.10
C GLU A 37 -4.02 -5.09 7.72
N ALA A 38 -3.60 -5.21 8.98
CA ALA A 38 -2.84 -4.15 9.65
C ALA A 38 -1.49 -3.91 8.95
N GLY A 39 -0.77 -5.00 8.63
CA GLY A 39 0.46 -4.93 7.86
C GLY A 39 0.25 -4.40 6.44
N ALA A 40 -0.83 -4.84 5.77
CA ALA A 40 -1.18 -4.36 4.43
C ALA A 40 -1.51 -2.85 4.41
N ILE A 41 -2.31 -2.37 5.38
CA ILE A 41 -2.63 -0.95 5.53
C ILE A 41 -1.35 -0.14 5.78
N ARG A 42 -0.46 -0.61 6.67
CA ARG A 42 0.82 0.07 6.90
C ARG A 42 1.68 0.13 5.64
N GLN A 43 1.79 -0.98 4.90
CA GLN A 43 2.52 -0.99 3.62
C GLN A 43 1.94 0.04 2.65
N LEU A 44 0.62 0.03 2.46
CA LEU A 44 -0.05 0.95 1.54
C LEU A 44 0.15 2.41 1.94
N VAL A 45 0.01 2.74 3.23
CA VAL A 45 0.28 4.09 3.75
C VAL A 45 1.73 4.49 3.50
N GLU A 46 2.71 3.62 3.74
CA GLU A 46 4.13 3.92 3.45
C GLU A 46 4.39 4.19 1.95
N HIS A 47 3.68 3.51 1.05
CA HIS A 47 3.83 3.75 -0.39
C HIS A 47 3.11 5.03 -0.83
N LEU A 48 1.96 5.35 -0.23
CA LEU A 48 1.29 6.64 -0.40
C LEU A 48 2.19 7.79 0.09
N ASP A 49 2.79 7.66 1.29
CA ASP A 49 3.77 8.60 1.85
C ASP A 49 4.99 8.76 0.92
N ALA A 50 5.39 7.68 0.22
CA ALA A 50 6.47 7.72 -0.75
C ALA A 50 6.09 8.49 -2.03
N GLY A 51 4.79 8.72 -2.30
CA GLY A 51 4.26 9.53 -3.40
C GLY A 51 3.61 8.78 -4.58
N ILE A 52 3.15 7.54 -4.41
CA ILE A 52 2.43 6.85 -5.50
C ILE A 52 1.13 7.59 -5.83
N ASP A 53 0.76 7.60 -7.11
CA ASP A 53 -0.42 8.34 -7.61
C ASP A 53 -1.71 7.52 -7.53
N GLY A 54 -1.58 6.21 -7.40
CA GLY A 54 -2.68 5.26 -7.34
C GLY A 54 -2.18 3.86 -7.06
N LEU A 55 -3.10 2.91 -6.90
CA LEU A 55 -2.77 1.53 -6.56
C LEU A 55 -3.85 0.57 -7.06
N PHE A 56 -3.43 -0.65 -7.36
CA PHE A 56 -4.33 -1.77 -7.62
C PHE A 56 -4.20 -2.80 -6.50
N ALA A 57 -5.33 -3.24 -5.94
CA ALA A 57 -5.37 -4.17 -4.82
C ALA A 57 -6.47 -5.22 -5.01
N ASP A 58 -6.16 -6.47 -4.66
CA ASP A 58 -7.12 -7.58 -4.72
C ASP A 58 -8.25 -7.42 -3.69
N ASP A 59 -7.98 -6.69 -2.60
CA ASP A 59 -8.96 -6.32 -1.58
C ASP A 59 -9.16 -4.80 -1.54
N PRO A 60 -10.16 -4.25 -2.26
CA PRO A 60 -10.38 -2.82 -2.32
C PRO A 60 -10.84 -2.23 -0.98
N ALA A 61 -11.41 -3.02 -0.07
CA ALA A 61 -11.85 -2.52 1.24
C ALA A 61 -10.65 -2.21 2.16
N VAL A 62 -9.63 -3.08 2.16
CA VAL A 62 -8.36 -2.83 2.86
C VAL A 62 -7.65 -1.62 2.25
N ALA A 63 -7.64 -1.51 0.92
CA ALA A 63 -7.04 -0.38 0.23
C ALA A 63 -7.72 0.96 0.56
N ALA A 64 -9.06 1.00 0.55
CA ALA A 64 -9.83 2.21 0.89
C ALA A 64 -9.53 2.68 2.32
N ARG A 65 -9.35 1.76 3.28
CA ARG A 65 -8.94 2.10 4.65
C ARG A 65 -7.56 2.72 4.71
N ALA A 66 -6.60 2.24 3.91
CA ALA A 66 -5.27 2.82 3.84
C ALA A 66 -5.29 4.24 3.24
N VAL A 67 -6.06 4.46 2.17
CA VAL A 67 -6.25 5.80 1.57
C VAL A 67 -6.88 6.76 2.57
N ALA A 68 -7.93 6.32 3.29
CA ALA A 68 -8.56 7.14 4.34
C ALA A 68 -7.59 7.46 5.50
N ALA A 69 -6.79 6.48 5.93
CA ALA A 69 -5.79 6.68 6.98
C ALA A 69 -4.69 7.65 6.56
N HIS A 70 -4.23 7.59 5.31
CA HIS A 70 -3.27 8.53 4.74
C HIS A 70 -3.86 9.95 4.67
N ALA A 71 -5.08 10.09 4.14
CA ALA A 71 -5.75 11.39 4.03
C ALA A 71 -5.96 12.08 5.39
N ALA A 72 -6.26 11.31 6.44
CA ALA A 72 -6.45 11.83 7.79
C ALA A 72 -5.17 12.36 8.46
N ARG A 73 -3.97 12.00 7.96
CA ARG A 73 -2.68 12.50 8.48
C ARG A 73 -2.27 13.84 7.87
N SER A 74 -2.92 14.24 6.79
CA SER A 74 -2.64 15.48 6.06
C SER A 74 -3.53 16.66 6.48
N LEU A 75 -4.39 16.44 7.49
CA LEU A 75 -5.24 17.43 8.15
C LEU A 75 -4.67 17.76 9.54
#